data_AF-A0A7S3FI77-F1
#
_entry.id   AF-A0A7S3FI77-F1
#
_cell.length_a   1.000
_cell.length_b   1.000
_cell.length_c   1.000
_cell.angle_alpha   90.00
_cell.angle_beta   90.00
_cell.angle_gamma   90.00
#
_symmetry.space_group_name_H-M   'P 1'
#
loop_
_entity.id
_entity.type
_entity.pdbx_description
1 polymer ?
#
loop_
_entity_poly.entity_id
_entity_poly.type
_entity_poly.pdbx_seq_one_letter_code
_entity_poly.pdbx_strand_id
1 'polypeptide(L)'
;GPTIIVVAIPSQYLPQVLSQLQRSLEAGKRGRLVVLSVVKSLHYDAAAHHLSLPSSTILQYLGAHDLCVLCGPNIYSEMVNDDSFAEASLGYIASSPGGRAAADRLLPLLRTQHFVARPVADRAGVEAAGALKNIVALGVGFAEGAGHGANCRAVLIRLGLAEMAGVAFR
;
A
#
# COMPACT_ATOMS: atom_id res chain seq x y z
N GLY A 1 4.12 -24.84 5.58
CA GLY A 1 3.49 -23.82 4.73
C GLY A 1 4.01 -22.45 5.11
N PRO A 2 3.89 -21.43 4.25
CA PRO A 2 4.32 -20.07 4.56
C PRO A 2 3.52 -19.50 5.74
N THR A 3 4.16 -18.64 6.53
CA THR A 3 3.52 -17.96 7.67
C THR A 3 3.31 -16.46 7.42
N ILE A 4 3.93 -15.92 6.37
CA ILE A 4 3.78 -14.56 5.85
C ILE A 4 3.72 -14.65 4.33
N ILE A 5 2.80 -13.91 3.70
CA ILE A 5 2.72 -13.74 2.25
C ILE A 5 2.88 -12.27 1.91
N VAL A 6 3.77 -11.96 0.97
CA VAL A 6 3.95 -10.62 0.43
C VAL A 6 3.30 -10.55 -0.95
N VAL A 7 2.35 -9.64 -1.12
CA VAL A 7 1.65 -9.41 -2.40
C VAL A 7 2.28 -8.21 -3.09
N ALA A 8 3.14 -8.49 -4.08
CA ALA A 8 3.94 -7.51 -4.80
C ALA A 8 3.75 -7.61 -6.33
N ILE A 9 2.51 -7.82 -6.77
CA ILE A 9 2.15 -7.97 -8.18
C ILE A 9 1.40 -6.74 -8.70
N PRO A 10 1.47 -6.43 -10.00
CA PRO A 10 0.63 -5.40 -10.59
C PRO A 10 -0.85 -5.70 -10.34
N SER A 11 -1.62 -4.67 -10.00
CA SER A 11 -3.00 -4.82 -9.52
C SER A 11 -3.94 -5.51 -10.50
N GLN A 12 -3.72 -5.33 -11.81
CA GLN A 12 -4.48 -5.99 -12.87
C GLN A 12 -4.44 -7.53 -12.82
N TYR A 13 -3.41 -8.12 -12.20
CA TYR A 13 -3.27 -9.56 -12.05
C TYR A 13 -3.75 -10.09 -10.69
N LEU A 14 -4.16 -9.21 -9.76
CA LEU A 14 -4.57 -9.60 -8.41
C LEU A 14 -5.65 -10.68 -8.40
N PRO A 15 -6.79 -10.54 -9.10
CA PRO A 15 -7.86 -11.53 -9.02
C PRO A 15 -7.39 -12.93 -9.46
N GLN A 16 -6.64 -12.99 -10.56
CA GLN A 16 -6.13 -14.25 -11.11
C GLN A 16 -5.15 -14.92 -10.14
N VAL A 17 -4.15 -14.19 -9.63
CA VAL A 17 -3.13 -14.77 -8.74
C VAL A 17 -3.72 -15.13 -7.38
N LEU A 18 -4.60 -14.30 -6.83
CA LEU A 18 -5.26 -14.57 -5.55
C LEU A 18 -6.17 -15.80 -5.64
N SER A 19 -6.86 -16.03 -6.77
CA SER A 19 -7.67 -17.25 -6.97
C SER A 19 -6.84 -18.54 -6.98
N GLN A 20 -5.62 -18.49 -7.53
CA GLN A 20 -4.69 -19.63 -7.55
C GLN A 20 -4.09 -19.86 -6.16
N LEU A 21 -3.76 -18.77 -5.46
CA LEU A 21 -3.25 -18.83 -4.11
C LEU A 21 -4.30 -19.40 -3.15
N GLN A 22 -5.55 -18.94 -3.24
CA GLN A 22 -6.66 -19.44 -2.43
C GLN A 22 -6.81 -20.95 -2.54
N ARG A 23 -6.88 -21.49 -3.77
CA ARG A 23 -6.96 -22.95 -4.02
C ARG A 23 -5.78 -23.71 -3.42
N SER A 24 -4.58 -23.16 -3.52
CA SER A 24 -3.36 -23.77 -2.97
C SER A 24 -3.35 -23.77 -1.44
N LEU A 25 -3.89 -22.71 -0.82
CA LEU A 25 -4.01 -22.59 0.64
C LEU A 25 -5.11 -23.50 1.20
N GLU A 26 -6.21 -23.69 0.47
CA GLU A 26 -7.30 -24.62 0.83
C GLU A 26 -6.87 -26.08 0.80
N ALA A 27 -5.97 -26.44 -0.11
CA ALA A 27 -5.38 -27.79 -0.19
C ALA A 27 -4.37 -28.10 0.94
N GLY A 28 -3.92 -27.09 1.69
CA GLY A 28 -2.96 -27.23 2.78
C GLY A 28 -3.56 -27.02 4.18
N LYS A 29 -2.84 -27.42 5.24
CA LYS A 29 -3.24 -27.11 6.63
C LYS A 29 -3.18 -25.60 6.89
N ARG A 30 -4.28 -25.01 7.35
CA ARG A 30 -4.39 -23.60 7.77
C ARG A 30 -3.61 -23.32 9.06
N GLY A 31 -2.47 -22.65 8.92
CA GLY A 31 -1.90 -21.85 10.00
C GLY A 31 -2.43 -20.41 9.95
N ARG A 32 -2.18 -19.63 11.00
CA ARG A 32 -2.46 -18.19 11.01
C ARG A 32 -1.52 -17.49 10.01
N LEU A 33 -2.09 -16.98 8.92
CA LEU A 33 -1.37 -16.36 7.81
C LEU A 33 -1.38 -14.83 7.96
N VAL A 34 -0.20 -14.22 7.94
CA VAL A 34 -0.06 -12.75 7.83
C VAL A 34 0.13 -12.38 6.37
N VAL A 35 -0.61 -11.37 5.90
CA VAL A 35 -0.50 -10.87 4.52
C VAL A 35 0.03 -9.44 4.55
N LEU A 36 1.05 -9.16 3.72
CA LEU A 36 1.59 -7.83 3.49
C LEU A 36 1.36 -7.44 2.03
N SER A 37 0.49 -6.46 1.78
CA SER A 37 0.35 -5.87 0.45
C SER A 37 1.33 -4.73 0.27
N VAL A 38 2.06 -4.72 -0.84
CA VAL A 38 2.85 -3.57 -1.31
C VAL A 38 2.30 -2.98 -2.61
N VAL A 39 1.08 -3.40 -3.01
CA VAL A 39 0.43 -2.95 -4.24
C VAL A 39 -0.09 -1.52 -4.05
N LYS A 40 0.36 -0.60 -4.92
CA LYS A 40 -0.03 0.81 -4.91
C LYS A 40 -0.95 1.09 -6.09
N SER A 41 -2.26 0.93 -5.90
CA SER A 41 -3.26 1.20 -6.95
C SER A 41 -4.62 1.50 -6.36
N LEU A 42 -5.51 2.02 -7.21
CA LEU A 42 -6.94 2.17 -6.95
C LEU A 42 -7.70 1.56 -8.13
N HIS A 43 -8.80 0.87 -7.85
CA HIS A 43 -9.70 0.37 -8.88
C HIS A 43 -11.02 1.14 -8.81
N TYR A 44 -11.42 1.75 -9.92
CA TYR A 44 -12.70 2.44 -10.05
C TYR A 44 -13.66 1.58 -10.89
N ASP A 45 -14.77 1.19 -10.27
CA ASP A 45 -15.90 0.60 -10.96
C ASP A 45 -16.84 1.72 -11.43
N ALA A 46 -16.90 1.93 -12.74
CA ALA A 46 -17.72 2.96 -13.36
C ALA A 46 -19.22 2.69 -13.24
N ALA A 47 -19.66 1.42 -13.20
CA ALA A 47 -21.07 1.07 -13.11
C ALA A 47 -21.58 1.21 -11.67
N ALA A 48 -20.76 0.83 -10.69
CA ALA A 48 -21.10 0.95 -9.28
C ALA A 48 -20.74 2.32 -8.67
N HIS A 49 -20.08 3.19 -9.44
CA HIS A 49 -19.50 4.45 -8.94
C HIS A 49 -18.66 4.26 -7.67
N HIS A 50 -17.88 3.17 -7.64
CA HIS A 50 -17.20 2.71 -6.43
C HIS A 50 -15.68 2.67 -6.62
N LEU A 51 -14.96 3.21 -5.64
CA LEU A 51 -13.51 3.08 -5.54
C LEU A 51 -13.17 1.95 -4.56
N SER A 52 -12.35 1.02 -5.02
CA SER A 52 -11.87 -0.12 -4.24
C SER A 52 -10.35 -0.14 -4.16
N LEU A 53 -9.87 -0.58 -3.00
CA LEU A 53 -8.44 -0.69 -2.68
C LEU A 53 -7.98 -2.15 -2.86
N PRO A 54 -6.71 -2.40 -3.24
CA PRO A 54 -6.16 -3.76 -3.34
C PRO A 54 -6.40 -4.61 -2.10
N SER A 55 -6.34 -4.03 -0.90
CA SER A 55 -6.64 -4.74 0.33
C SER A 55 -8.05 -5.31 0.39
N SER A 56 -9.05 -4.64 -0.19
CA SER A 56 -10.42 -5.16 -0.28
C SER A 56 -10.48 -6.42 -1.15
N THR A 57 -9.82 -6.41 -2.32
CA THR A 57 -9.70 -7.59 -3.18
C THR A 57 -8.96 -8.73 -2.47
N ILE A 58 -7.84 -8.44 -1.81
CA ILE A 58 -7.07 -9.46 -1.08
C ILE A 58 -7.92 -10.12 0.02
N LEU A 59 -8.73 -9.33 0.74
CA LEU A 59 -9.63 -9.85 1.77
C LEU A 59 -10.73 -10.74 1.20
N GLN A 60 -11.29 -10.39 0.05
CA GLN A 60 -12.32 -11.19 -0.61
C GLN A 60 -11.84 -12.61 -0.94
N TYR A 61 -10.59 -12.76 -1.40
CA TYR A 61 -10.04 -14.07 -1.77
C TYR A 61 -9.43 -14.83 -0.59
N LEU A 62 -8.70 -14.16 0.30
CA LEU A 62 -7.90 -14.84 1.32
C LEU A 62 -8.57 -14.88 2.70
N GLY A 63 -9.63 -14.09 2.94
CA GLY A 63 -10.37 -14.08 4.20
C GLY A 63 -9.52 -13.73 5.43
N ALA A 64 -8.38 -13.05 5.25
CA ALA A 64 -7.37 -12.88 6.30
C ALA A 64 -7.50 -11.53 7.02
N HIS A 65 -7.86 -11.54 8.31
CA HIS A 65 -7.89 -10.34 9.15
C HIS A 65 -6.50 -9.79 9.52
N ASP A 66 -5.46 -10.57 9.27
CA ASP A 66 -4.04 -10.26 9.49
C ASP A 66 -3.41 -9.64 8.23
N LEU A 67 -4.11 -8.69 7.58
CA LEU A 67 -3.65 -7.99 6.39
C LEU A 67 -3.12 -6.60 6.75
N CYS A 68 -1.84 -6.38 6.48
CA CYS A 68 -1.16 -5.09 6.52
C CYS A 68 -0.86 -4.58 5.10
N VAL A 69 -0.71 -3.27 4.95
CA VAL A 69 -0.26 -2.62 3.71
C VAL A 69 1.02 -1.84 4.00
N LEU A 70 1.95 -1.76 3.05
CA LEU A 70 3.17 -0.99 3.19
C LEU A 70 3.29 0.02 2.05
N CYS A 71 3.23 1.31 2.40
CA CYS A 71 3.32 2.41 1.44
C CYS A 71 4.32 3.47 1.93
N GLY A 72 5.15 3.99 1.03
CA GLY A 72 6.11 5.04 1.36
C GLY A 72 6.88 5.56 0.15
N PRO A 73 7.72 6.58 0.35
CA PRO A 73 8.80 6.95 -0.56
C PRO A 73 9.93 5.92 -0.45
N ASN A 74 9.83 4.86 -1.24
CA ASN A 74 10.78 3.75 -1.25
C ASN A 74 11.20 3.39 -2.67
N ILE A 75 11.76 4.37 -3.39
CA ILE A 75 12.26 4.16 -4.75
C ILE A 75 13.40 3.15 -4.66
N TYR A 76 13.19 1.96 -5.24
CA TYR A 76 14.10 0.83 -5.10
C TYR A 76 15.53 1.17 -5.53
N SER A 77 15.70 1.92 -6.61
CA SER A 77 17.02 2.30 -7.12
C SER A 77 17.81 3.19 -6.16
N GLU A 78 17.16 4.14 -5.48
CA GLU A 78 17.82 5.02 -4.50
C GLU A 78 18.23 4.24 -3.24
N MET A 79 17.38 3.30 -2.81
CA MET A 79 17.65 2.47 -1.64
C MET A 79 18.82 1.49 -1.85
N VAL A 80 19.01 0.98 -3.08
CA VAL A 80 20.01 -0.04 -3.38
C VAL A 80 21.34 0.56 -3.84
N ASN A 81 21.33 1.68 -4.56
CA ASN A 81 22.53 2.23 -5.17
C ASN A 81 23.23 3.29 -4.31
N ASP A 82 22.47 4.05 -3.52
CA ASP A 82 22.98 5.26 -2.86
C ASP A 82 22.96 5.16 -1.33
N ASP A 83 22.65 3.98 -0.77
CA ASP A 83 22.42 3.75 0.68
C ASP A 83 21.50 4.81 1.30
N SER A 84 20.58 5.36 0.50
CA SER A 84 19.72 6.45 0.91
C SER A 84 18.66 5.95 1.88
N PHE A 85 18.43 6.74 2.93
CA PHE A 85 17.41 6.45 3.91
C PHE A 85 16.01 6.46 3.28
N ALA A 86 15.24 5.40 3.51
CA ALA A 86 13.85 5.30 3.12
C ALA A 86 12.95 4.97 4.31
N GLU A 87 11.76 5.56 4.29
CA GLU A 87 10.73 5.34 5.29
C GLU A 87 9.45 4.85 4.62
N ALA A 88 8.70 4.00 5.32
CA ALA A 88 7.38 3.58 4.89
C ALA A 88 6.39 3.49 6.05
N SER A 89 5.12 3.68 5.73
CA SER A 89 4.00 3.45 6.63
C SER A 89 3.49 2.03 6.45
N LEU A 90 3.44 1.28 7.55
CA LEU A 90 2.82 -0.04 7.65
C LEU A 90 1.40 0.13 8.20
N GLY A 91 0.42 0.21 7.30
CA GLY A 91 -0.99 0.37 7.63
C GLY A 91 -1.64 -0.94 8.09
N TYR A 92 -2.40 -0.88 9.18
CA TYR A 92 -3.19 -1.99 9.72
C TYR A 92 -4.52 -1.49 10.30
N ILE A 93 -5.43 -2.41 10.63
CA ILE A 93 -6.70 -2.09 11.32
C ILE A 93 -6.56 -2.47 12.79
N ALA A 94 -6.60 -1.49 13.69
CA ALA A 94 -6.45 -1.73 15.13
C ALA A 94 -7.60 -2.55 15.73
N SER A 95 -8.82 -2.40 15.19
CA SER A 95 -10.01 -3.13 15.63
C SER A 95 -10.11 -4.56 15.07
N SER A 96 -9.25 -4.96 14.12
CA SER A 96 -9.27 -6.33 13.62
C SER A 96 -8.60 -7.26 14.64
N PRO A 97 -9.10 -8.49 14.88
CA PRO A 97 -8.56 -9.43 15.88
C PRO A 97 -7.07 -9.77 15.75
N GLY A 98 -6.42 -9.35 14.66
CA GLY A 98 -5.02 -9.60 14.43
C GLY A 98 -4.25 -8.55 13.66
N GLY A 99 -4.86 -7.40 13.35
CA GLY A 99 -4.18 -6.35 12.60
C GLY A 99 -2.94 -5.83 13.33
N ARG A 100 -3.07 -5.56 14.64
CA ARG A 100 -1.93 -5.12 15.45
C ARG A 100 -0.87 -6.21 15.60
N ALA A 101 -1.27 -7.45 15.89
CA ALA A 101 -0.35 -8.57 16.02
C ALA A 101 0.40 -8.87 14.70
N ALA A 102 -0.27 -8.73 13.56
CA ALA A 102 0.34 -8.83 12.23
C ALA A 102 1.38 -7.73 12.02
N ALA A 103 1.06 -6.47 12.35
CA ALA A 103 1.99 -5.36 12.26
C ALA A 103 3.22 -5.58 13.15
N ASP A 104 3.03 -5.95 14.42
CA ASP A 104 4.12 -6.21 15.37
C ASP A 104 5.04 -7.36 14.90
N ARG A 105 4.48 -8.33 14.16
CA ARG A 105 5.25 -9.42 13.56
C ARG A 105 6.03 -9.00 12.31
N LEU A 106 5.55 -8.02 11.56
CA LEU A 106 6.17 -7.52 10.33
C LEU A 106 7.23 -6.43 10.59
N LEU A 107 7.04 -5.58 11.60
CA LEU A 107 7.93 -4.44 11.87
C LEU A 107 9.42 -4.83 12.04
N PRO A 108 9.77 -5.91 12.77
CA PRO A 108 11.18 -6.33 12.88
C PRO A 108 11.79 -6.77 11.55
N LEU A 109 10.97 -7.26 10.61
CA LEU A 109 11.40 -7.67 9.27
C LEU A 109 11.53 -6.49 8.31
N LEU A 110 10.89 -5.36 8.63
CA LEU A 110 10.83 -4.14 7.83
C LEU A 110 11.73 -3.04 8.41
N ARG A 111 12.86 -3.45 9.02
CA ARG A 111 13.84 -2.55 9.61
C ARG A 111 15.26 -2.98 9.23
N THR A 112 15.99 -2.07 8.61
CA THR A 112 17.42 -2.19 8.32
C THR A 112 18.11 -0.89 8.74
N GLN A 113 19.41 -0.74 8.45
CA GLN A 113 20.14 0.51 8.66
C GLN A 113 19.58 1.68 7.84
N HIS A 114 19.08 1.39 6.63
CA HIS A 114 18.65 2.40 5.64
C HIS A 114 17.14 2.37 5.36
N PHE A 115 16.39 1.47 6.00
CA PHE A 115 14.95 1.34 5.81
C PHE A 115 14.23 1.18 7.14
N VAL A 116 13.17 1.96 7.36
CA VAL A 116 12.31 1.81 8.54
C VAL A 116 10.84 1.90 8.17
N ALA A 117 10.06 0.90 8.58
CA ALA A 117 8.61 0.98 8.57
C ALA A 117 8.06 1.48 9.91
N ARG A 118 7.05 2.36 9.86
CA ARG A 118 6.29 2.80 11.05
C ARG A 118 4.85 2.28 11.03
N PRO A 119 4.34 1.76 12.15
CA PRO A 119 2.96 1.29 12.21
C PRO A 119 1.97 2.47 12.16
N VAL A 120 0.92 2.33 11.35
CA VAL A 120 -0.18 3.29 11.26
C VAL A 120 -1.50 2.54 11.39
N ALA A 121 -2.32 2.92 12.37
CA ALA A 121 -3.62 2.29 12.66
C ALA A 121 -4.74 2.72 11.68
N ASP A 122 -4.38 2.97 10.42
CA ASP A 122 -5.28 3.32 9.33
C ASP A 122 -4.77 2.68 8.04
N ARG A 123 -5.21 1.45 7.80
CA ARG A 123 -4.82 0.71 6.59
C ARG A 123 -5.31 1.40 5.31
N ALA A 124 -6.55 1.90 5.31
CA ALA A 124 -7.17 2.47 4.12
C ALA A 124 -6.50 3.79 3.73
N GLY A 125 -6.25 4.67 4.70
CA GLY A 125 -5.54 5.93 4.46
C GLY A 125 -4.12 5.73 3.95
N VAL A 126 -3.36 4.77 4.51
CA VAL A 126 -2.01 4.44 4.03
C VAL A 126 -2.03 3.94 2.59
N GLU A 127 -2.97 3.04 2.26
CA GLU A 127 -3.08 2.47 0.90
C GLU A 127 -3.54 3.51 -0.12
N ALA A 128 -4.56 4.30 0.22
CA ALA A 128 -5.05 5.40 -0.61
C ALA A 128 -3.97 6.45 -0.86
N ALA A 129 -3.23 6.86 0.18
CA ALA A 129 -2.11 7.79 0.02
C ALA A 129 -1.02 7.22 -0.90
N GLY A 130 -0.70 5.94 -0.76
CA GLY A 130 0.26 5.24 -1.62
C GLY A 130 -0.15 5.19 -3.09
N ALA A 131 -1.44 5.07 -3.37
CA ALA A 131 -1.98 5.06 -4.73
C ALA A 131 -2.05 6.46 -5.35
N LEU A 132 -2.55 7.45 -4.60
CA LEU A 132 -2.82 8.79 -5.11
C LEU A 132 -1.56 9.66 -5.28
N LYS A 133 -0.47 9.38 -4.52
CA LYS A 133 0.78 10.18 -4.61
C LYS A 133 1.33 10.26 -6.04
N ASN A 134 1.14 9.22 -6.85
CA ASN A 134 1.66 9.17 -8.21
C ASN A 134 0.88 10.11 -9.13
N ILE A 135 -0.41 10.32 -8.88
CA ILE A 135 -1.24 11.29 -9.60
C ILE A 135 -0.75 12.71 -9.30
N VAL A 136 -0.50 13.01 -8.02
CA VAL A 136 0.07 14.30 -7.60
C VAL A 136 1.46 14.51 -8.21
N ALA A 137 2.31 13.49 -8.20
CA ALA A 137 3.65 13.54 -8.78
C ALA A 137 3.61 13.81 -10.30
N LEU A 138 2.66 13.23 -11.04
CA LEU A 138 2.46 13.52 -12.45
C LEU A 138 2.06 14.99 -12.68
N GLY A 139 1.12 15.51 -11.90
CA GLY A 139 0.72 16.92 -11.98
C GLY A 139 1.89 17.88 -11.71
N VAL A 140 2.71 17.57 -10.71
CA VAL A 140 3.95 18.28 -10.43
C VAL A 140 4.93 18.22 -11.60
N GLY A 141 5.13 17.03 -12.19
CA GLY A 141 6.00 16.85 -13.36
C GLY A 141 5.54 17.64 -14.59
N PHE A 142 4.23 17.75 -14.82
CA PHE A 142 3.69 18.59 -15.90
C PHE A 142 3.99 20.07 -15.68
N ALA A 143 3.82 20.57 -14.46
CA ALA A 143 4.12 21.97 -14.15
C ALA A 143 5.62 22.29 -14.32
N GLU A 144 6.49 21.38 -13.90
CA GLU A 144 7.93 21.49 -14.13
C GLU A 144 8.29 21.46 -15.62
N GLY A 145 7.70 20.54 -16.38
CA GLY A 145 7.89 20.45 -17.83
C GLY A 145 7.41 21.70 -18.58
N ALA A 146 6.42 22.41 -18.02
CA ALA A 146 5.94 23.70 -18.53
C ALA A 146 6.80 24.90 -18.10
N GLY A 147 7.89 24.68 -17.35
CA GLY A 147 8.81 25.72 -16.91
C GLY A 147 8.40 26.43 -15.60
N HIS A 148 7.41 25.91 -14.87
CA HIS A 148 7.05 26.48 -13.57
C HIS A 148 8.04 26.07 -12.47
N GLY A 149 8.38 27.05 -11.62
CA GLY A 149 9.36 26.88 -10.54
C GLY A 149 8.79 26.29 -9.24
N ALA A 150 9.61 26.34 -8.19
CA ALA A 150 9.35 25.72 -6.89
C ALA A 150 8.03 26.14 -6.22
N ASN A 151 7.56 27.37 -6.43
CA ASN A 151 6.29 27.85 -5.85
C ASN A 151 5.09 27.08 -6.42
N CYS A 152 5.07 26.82 -7.74
CA CYS A 152 3.99 26.06 -8.37
C CYS A 152 3.99 24.60 -7.90
N ARG A 153 5.19 23.99 -7.83
CA ARG A 153 5.39 22.66 -7.23
C ARG A 153 4.80 22.57 -5.82
N ALA A 154 5.11 23.54 -4.96
CA ALA A 154 4.61 23.57 -3.59
C ALA A 154 3.07 23.70 -3.53
N VAL A 155 2.48 24.53 -4.38
CA VAL A 155 1.01 24.66 -4.49
C VAL A 155 0.38 23.34 -4.92
N LEU A 156 0.93 22.65 -5.91
CA LEU A 156 0.40 21.36 -6.39
C LEU A 156 0.51 20.26 -5.34
N ILE A 157 1.63 20.18 -4.61
CA ILE A 157 1.79 19.24 -3.51
C ILE A 157 0.74 19.50 -2.42
N ARG A 158 0.54 20.78 -2.04
CA ARG A 158 -0.44 21.16 -1.01
C ARG A 158 -1.88 20.82 -1.43
N LEU A 159 -2.25 21.14 -2.68
CA LEU A 159 -3.58 20.83 -3.21
C LEU A 159 -3.79 19.33 -3.33
N GLY A 160 -2.81 18.61 -3.88
CA GLY A 160 -2.84 17.16 -4.00
C GLY A 160 -3.00 16.48 -2.64
N LEU A 161 -2.29 16.93 -1.60
CA LEU A 161 -2.46 16.40 -0.24
C LEU A 161 -3.88 16.63 0.30
N ALA A 162 -4.48 17.79 0.05
CA ALA A 162 -5.85 18.09 0.47
C ALA A 162 -6.89 17.21 -0.26
N GLU A 163 -6.71 16.97 -1.56
CA GLU A 163 -7.55 16.06 -2.34
C GLU A 163 -7.40 14.61 -1.87
N MET A 164 -6.16 14.17 -1.62
CA MET A 164 -5.87 12.84 -1.08
C MET A 164 -6.57 12.59 0.25
N ALA A 165 -6.53 13.56 1.16
CA ALA A 165 -7.28 13.50 2.41
C ALA A 165 -8.80 13.43 2.14
N GLY A 166 -9.30 14.24 1.21
CA GLY A 166 -10.71 14.22 0.81
C GLY A 166 -11.19 12.88 0.25
N VAL A 167 -10.33 12.09 -0.39
CA VAL A 167 -10.64 10.74 -0.89
C VAL A 167 -10.48 9.69 0.21
N ALA A 168 -9.44 9.78 1.04
CA ALA A 168 -9.14 8.77 2.06
C ALA A 168 -10.09 8.78 3.28
N PHE A 169 -10.71 9.93 3.58
CA PHE A 169 -11.59 10.10 4.74
C PHE A 169 -13.10 10.11 4.40
N ARG A 170 -13.48 9.65 3.20
CA ARG A 170 -14.88 9.43 2.80
C ARG A 170 -15.22 7.95 2.88
#